data_AF-A0A931SV79-F1
#
_entry.id   AF-A0A931SV79-F1
#
_cell.length_a   1.000
_cell.length_b   1.000
_cell.length_c   1.000
_cell.angle_alpha   90.00
_cell.angle_beta   90.00
_cell.angle_gamma   90.00
#
_symmetry.space_group_name_H-M   'P 1'
#
loop_
_entity.id
_entity.type
_entity.pdbx_description
1 polymer ?
#
loop_
_entity_poly.entity_id
_entity_poly.type
_entity_poly.pdbx_seq_one_letter_code
_entity_poly.pdbx_strand_id
1 'polypeptide(L)'
;MVGKFRNWWQRPKQQASSDSSKVRRLWGKEFPLVNYGLAEDQVVAFVDDLIARYQAVLQNQESVSPLRIFSKQVVDEAEREAAAIRTKTKREAEVEAARIIAEAKERAQVMVSQSKQRAEEMTEKEVRNILLTANKEAELIETQAIQLAQRFFIQAREDIQGQIAAEVKQAYYHLLGTLQELLTESQSIEAEWRSKTQELWRAPIPKLEDFHPSLPHSFPAMETPLPIVAEESSPALILSGLSPQETRSELKRNPFGEVAPVPEEESHSGKSPRGEASEEMDAPARDELAPAEGPRVPKPPEEETPSNLYSGEVALVLPSPLDVRRVTTLYKHLQNIPGLKTFRTSGSWDEGIVLSVVLDEPLPLLSMLQAIAMVEATPYSKEGGGRLKTIRGPLEKGGKPMERVVITFKDQEDPEGKEETVTGEV
;
A
#
# COMPACT_ATOMS: atom_id res chain seq x y z
N MET A 1 57.21 -29.53 -11.81
CA MET A 1 58.26 -30.51 -12.15
C MET A 1 58.60 -30.33 -13.62
N VAL A 2 59.73 -29.69 -13.92
CA VAL A 2 60.18 -29.37 -15.29
C VAL A 2 61.32 -30.34 -15.62
N GLY A 3 61.08 -31.27 -16.54
CA GLY A 3 61.99 -32.35 -16.92
C GLY A 3 62.80 -32.01 -18.18
N LYS A 4 64.12 -32.08 -18.04
CA LYS A 4 65.18 -31.80 -19.02
C LYS A 4 65.08 -32.67 -20.28
N PHE A 5 65.11 -32.04 -21.47
CA PHE A 5 65.39 -32.72 -22.75
C PHE A 5 66.89 -32.65 -23.04
N ARG A 6 67.51 -33.83 -23.22
CA ARG A 6 68.95 -34.01 -23.41
C ARG A 6 69.25 -34.25 -24.89
N ASN A 7 70.18 -33.46 -25.42
CA ASN A 7 70.74 -33.52 -26.77
C ASN A 7 71.30 -34.91 -27.15
N TRP A 8 70.95 -35.38 -28.35
CA TRP A 8 71.51 -36.59 -28.96
C TRP A 8 71.89 -36.30 -30.42
N TRP A 9 73.11 -35.79 -30.62
CA TRP A 9 73.80 -35.75 -31.93
C TRP A 9 75.28 -36.03 -31.71
N GLN A 10 75.69 -37.29 -31.91
CA GLN A 10 77.11 -37.66 -32.07
C GLN A 10 77.19 -38.67 -33.21
N ARG A 11 77.55 -38.17 -34.40
CA ARG A 11 77.93 -39.00 -35.55
C ARG A 11 79.43 -39.28 -35.49
N PRO A 12 79.89 -40.54 -35.58
CA PRO A 12 81.29 -40.84 -35.78
C PRO A 12 81.69 -40.68 -37.25
N LYS A 13 82.87 -40.12 -37.49
CA LYS A 13 83.53 -40.01 -38.80
C LYS A 13 83.98 -41.41 -39.25
N GLN A 14 83.64 -41.79 -40.49
CA GLN A 14 84.16 -42.99 -41.14
C GLN A 14 85.56 -42.73 -41.70
N GLN A 15 86.47 -43.68 -41.46
CA GLN A 15 87.75 -43.85 -42.12
C GLN A 15 87.55 -44.48 -43.50
N ALA A 16 88.35 -44.02 -44.46
CA ALA A 16 88.52 -44.63 -45.77
C ALA A 16 89.67 -45.64 -45.72
N SER A 17 89.46 -46.81 -46.30
CA SER A 17 90.55 -47.61 -46.89
C SER A 17 90.07 -48.24 -48.19
N SER A 18 90.94 -48.09 -49.18
CA SER A 18 90.85 -48.49 -50.58
C SER A 18 90.72 -49.99 -50.79
N ASP A 19 89.72 -50.39 -51.57
CA ASP A 19 89.90 -51.30 -52.71
C ASP A 19 88.65 -51.23 -53.59
N SER A 20 88.80 -50.63 -54.77
CA SER A 20 87.72 -50.29 -55.68
C SER A 20 87.18 -51.52 -56.42
N SER A 21 86.50 -52.42 -55.70
CA SER A 21 85.40 -53.17 -56.29
C SER A 21 84.21 -52.20 -56.36
N LYS A 22 83.60 -52.01 -57.54
CA LYS A 22 82.45 -51.11 -57.68
C LYS A 22 81.30 -51.70 -56.85
N VAL A 23 81.04 -51.21 -55.65
CA VAL A 23 79.89 -51.66 -54.82
C VAL A 23 78.74 -50.67 -54.98
N ARG A 24 77.51 -51.16 -55.16
CA ARG A 24 76.30 -50.35 -55.25
C ARG A 24 75.38 -50.69 -54.09
N ARG A 25 74.95 -49.65 -53.37
CA ARG A 25 74.10 -49.77 -52.19
C ARG A 25 72.64 -49.64 -52.59
N LEU A 26 71.83 -50.64 -52.28
CA LEU A 26 70.40 -50.67 -52.56
C LEU A 26 69.69 -51.12 -51.27
N TRP A 27 68.65 -50.40 -50.84
CA TRP A 27 67.84 -50.76 -49.66
C TRP A 27 68.65 -50.95 -48.36
N GLY A 28 69.76 -50.23 -48.23
CA GLY A 28 70.63 -50.30 -47.04
C GLY A 28 71.61 -51.47 -47.00
N LYS A 29 71.52 -52.46 -47.90
CA LYS A 29 72.55 -53.49 -48.10
C LYS A 29 73.49 -53.09 -49.27
N GLU A 30 74.74 -53.53 -49.18
CA GLU A 30 75.79 -53.29 -50.16
C GLU A 30 75.91 -54.48 -51.09
N PHE A 31 75.93 -54.25 -52.41
CA PHE A 31 76.02 -55.29 -53.42
C PHE A 31 77.23 -55.06 -54.33
N PRO A 32 78.10 -56.05 -54.57
CA PRO A 32 79.22 -55.93 -55.49
C PRO A 32 78.73 -55.89 -56.95
N LEU A 33 79.27 -54.97 -57.77
CA LEU A 33 79.06 -54.98 -59.21
C LEU A 33 80.00 -55.99 -59.87
N VAL A 34 79.39 -56.92 -60.58
CA VAL A 34 80.03 -57.82 -61.53
C VAL A 34 80.00 -57.15 -62.92
N ASN A 35 80.88 -57.57 -63.84
CA ASN A 35 81.13 -56.92 -65.13
C ASN A 35 79.89 -56.59 -65.99
N TYR A 36 78.74 -57.21 -65.73
CA TYR A 36 77.46 -56.95 -66.42
C TYR A 36 76.25 -56.74 -65.50
N GLY A 37 76.42 -56.53 -64.18
CA GLY A 37 75.29 -56.32 -63.27
C GLY A 37 75.55 -56.55 -61.78
N LEU A 38 74.48 -56.64 -60.99
CA LEU A 38 74.51 -57.09 -59.60
C LEU A 38 74.73 -58.61 -59.57
N ALA A 39 75.48 -59.10 -58.58
CA ALA A 39 75.66 -60.54 -58.38
C ALA A 39 74.31 -61.20 -58.04
N GLU A 40 73.83 -62.08 -58.92
CA GLU A 40 72.49 -62.68 -58.87
C GLU A 40 72.27 -63.48 -57.57
N ASP A 41 73.29 -64.21 -57.13
CA ASP A 41 73.32 -64.97 -55.88
C ASP A 41 73.04 -64.12 -54.63
N GLN A 42 73.62 -62.91 -54.57
CA GLN A 42 73.40 -62.00 -53.44
C GLN A 42 72.03 -61.34 -53.47
N VAL A 43 71.49 -61.06 -54.66
CA VAL A 43 70.13 -60.50 -54.80
C VAL A 43 69.10 -61.57 -54.41
N VAL A 44 69.26 -62.81 -54.86
CA VAL A 44 68.38 -63.93 -54.49
C VAL A 44 68.43 -64.17 -52.99
N ALA A 45 69.63 -64.26 -52.38
CA ALA A 45 69.76 -64.42 -50.93
C ALA A 45 69.14 -63.25 -50.13
N PHE A 46 69.20 -62.03 -50.65
CA PHE A 46 68.54 -60.87 -50.03
C PHE A 46 67.02 -60.94 -50.14
N VAL A 47 66.49 -61.32 -51.31
CA VAL A 47 65.06 -61.48 -51.52
C VAL A 47 64.52 -62.62 -50.66
N ASP A 48 65.24 -63.74 -50.54
CA ASP A 48 64.88 -64.85 -49.66
C ASP A 48 64.89 -64.46 -48.18
N ASP A 49 65.92 -63.73 -47.73
CA ASP A 49 65.98 -63.14 -46.38
C ASP A 49 64.81 -62.15 -46.14
N LEU A 50 64.45 -61.35 -47.15
CA LEU A 50 63.32 -60.42 -47.07
C LEU A 50 61.98 -61.15 -46.97
N ILE A 51 61.77 -62.20 -47.78
CA ILE A 51 60.57 -63.04 -47.76
C ILE A 51 60.48 -63.77 -46.41
N ALA A 52 61.58 -64.33 -45.91
CA ALA A 52 61.63 -65.01 -44.63
C ALA A 52 61.31 -64.06 -43.47
N ARG A 53 61.86 -62.83 -43.47
CA ARG A 53 61.52 -61.80 -42.47
C ARG A 53 60.05 -61.39 -42.56
N TYR A 54 59.52 -61.21 -43.77
CA TYR A 54 58.12 -60.87 -43.96
C TYR A 54 57.19 -61.97 -43.44
N GLN A 55 57.50 -63.24 -43.73
CA GLN A 55 56.77 -64.39 -43.22
C GLN A 55 56.89 -64.53 -41.69
N ALA A 56 58.06 -64.28 -41.10
CA ALA A 56 58.24 -64.27 -39.66
C ALA A 56 57.43 -63.15 -38.97
N VAL A 57 57.29 -61.99 -39.61
CA VAL A 57 56.42 -60.90 -39.12
C VAL A 57 54.95 -61.28 -39.21
N LEU A 58 54.54 -61.96 -40.28
CA LEU A 58 53.17 -62.47 -40.43
C LEU A 58 52.83 -63.53 -39.37
N GLN A 59 53.73 -64.50 -39.12
CA GLN A 59 53.53 -65.49 -38.04
C GLN A 59 53.53 -64.84 -36.65
N ASN A 60 54.37 -63.82 -36.45
CA ASN A 60 54.34 -63.04 -35.21
C ASN A 60 53.09 -62.15 -35.09
N GLN A 61 52.37 -61.84 -36.19
CA GLN A 61 51.06 -61.19 -36.10
C GLN A 61 49.97 -62.16 -35.63
N GLU A 62 50.08 -63.44 -35.97
CA GLU A 62 49.14 -64.46 -35.51
C GLU A 62 49.30 -64.75 -34.00
N SER A 63 50.53 -64.69 -33.47
CA SER A 63 50.79 -64.83 -32.03
C SER A 63 50.33 -63.65 -31.17
N VAL A 64 49.90 -62.52 -31.78
CA VAL A 64 49.26 -61.40 -31.07
C VAL A 64 47.77 -61.63 -30.83
N SER A 65 47.19 -62.72 -31.36
CA SER A 65 45.76 -63.04 -31.22
C SER A 65 45.31 -63.23 -29.75
N PRO A 66 46.06 -63.95 -28.88
CA PRO A 66 45.71 -64.05 -27.46
C PRO A 66 45.72 -62.70 -26.73
N LEU A 67 46.67 -61.82 -27.08
CA LEU A 67 46.75 -60.47 -26.52
C LEU A 67 45.57 -59.60 -26.98
N ARG A 68 45.14 -59.74 -28.25
CA ARG A 68 43.94 -59.07 -28.76
C ARG A 68 42.67 -59.55 -28.06
N ILE A 69 42.54 -60.85 -27.81
CA ILE A 69 41.39 -61.40 -27.08
C ILE A 69 41.39 -60.91 -25.63
N PHE A 70 42.52 -60.94 -24.94
CA PHE A 70 42.62 -60.45 -23.56
C PHE A 70 42.35 -58.95 -23.47
N SER A 71 42.92 -58.14 -24.36
CA SER A 71 42.65 -56.69 -24.38
C SER A 71 41.18 -56.39 -24.67
N LYS A 72 40.55 -57.11 -25.59
CA LYS A 72 39.11 -57.00 -25.83
C LYS A 72 38.31 -57.35 -24.56
N GLN A 73 38.63 -58.47 -23.91
CA GLN A 73 37.96 -58.88 -22.68
C GLN A 73 38.14 -57.86 -21.54
N VAL A 74 39.33 -57.27 -21.40
CA VAL A 74 39.59 -56.22 -20.41
C VAL A 74 38.80 -54.95 -20.72
N VAL A 75 38.67 -54.58 -22.00
CA VAL A 75 37.83 -53.44 -22.42
C VAL A 75 36.36 -53.71 -22.13
N ASP A 76 35.85 -54.88 -22.51
CA ASP A 76 34.44 -55.26 -22.29
C ASP A 76 34.10 -55.30 -20.78
N GLU A 77 35.01 -55.79 -19.93
CA GLU A 77 34.82 -55.81 -18.47
C GLU A 77 34.90 -54.41 -17.87
N ALA A 78 35.86 -53.58 -18.30
CA ALA A 78 35.97 -52.19 -17.86
C ALA A 78 34.73 -51.37 -18.25
N GLU A 79 34.15 -51.60 -19.44
CA GLU A 79 32.89 -50.97 -19.85
C GLU A 79 31.71 -51.42 -19.00
N ARG A 80 31.63 -52.71 -18.67
CA ARG A 80 30.60 -53.27 -17.77
C ARG A 80 30.68 -52.64 -16.37
N GLU A 81 31.87 -52.56 -15.78
CA GLU A 81 32.09 -51.92 -14.49
C GLU A 81 31.77 -50.42 -14.54
N ALA A 82 32.21 -49.72 -15.59
CA ALA A 82 31.90 -48.31 -15.78
C ALA A 82 30.39 -48.05 -15.88
N ALA A 83 29.64 -48.91 -16.57
CA ALA A 83 28.19 -48.83 -16.66
C ALA A 83 27.51 -49.10 -15.29
N ALA A 84 28.00 -50.09 -14.53
CA ALA A 84 27.50 -50.38 -13.19
C ALA A 84 27.74 -49.20 -12.23
N ILE A 85 28.93 -48.58 -12.28
CA ILE A 85 29.24 -47.39 -11.48
C ILE A 85 28.33 -46.23 -11.88
N ARG A 86 28.13 -45.96 -13.18
CA ARG A 86 27.25 -44.89 -13.66
C ARG A 86 25.80 -45.06 -13.21
N THR A 87 25.27 -46.28 -13.26
CA THR A 87 23.88 -46.54 -12.84
C THR A 87 23.73 -46.42 -11.33
N LYS A 88 24.71 -46.91 -10.55
CA LYS A 88 24.73 -46.76 -9.09
C LYS A 88 24.84 -45.29 -8.66
N THR A 89 25.78 -44.53 -9.22
CA THR A 89 25.94 -43.11 -8.88
C THR A 89 24.74 -42.28 -9.29
N LYS A 90 24.12 -42.58 -10.45
CA LYS A 90 22.85 -41.95 -10.86
C LYS A 90 21.74 -42.22 -9.85
N ARG A 91 21.56 -43.48 -9.42
CA ARG A 91 20.53 -43.84 -8.44
C ARG A 91 20.75 -43.20 -7.07
N GLU A 92 21.99 -43.17 -6.58
CA GLU A 92 22.34 -42.51 -5.31
C GLU A 92 22.11 -41.00 -5.40
N ALA A 93 22.46 -40.36 -6.52
CA ALA A 93 22.21 -38.94 -6.75
C ALA A 93 20.70 -38.64 -6.81
N GLU A 94 19.89 -39.49 -7.44
CA GLU A 94 18.42 -39.33 -7.49
C GLU A 94 17.78 -39.45 -6.11
N VAL A 95 18.21 -40.42 -5.30
CA VAL A 95 17.72 -40.61 -3.93
C VAL A 95 18.07 -39.41 -3.05
N GLU A 96 19.31 -38.92 -3.13
CA GLU A 96 19.74 -37.78 -2.33
C GLU A 96 19.08 -36.47 -2.78
N ALA A 97 18.90 -36.28 -4.09
CA ALA A 97 18.14 -35.15 -4.62
C ALA A 97 16.69 -35.18 -4.12
N ALA A 98 16.03 -36.35 -4.15
CA ALA A 98 14.68 -36.49 -3.63
C ALA A 98 14.59 -36.19 -2.11
N ARG A 99 15.60 -36.61 -1.34
CA ARG A 99 15.70 -36.32 0.10
C ARG A 99 15.81 -34.82 0.37
N ILE A 100 16.69 -34.13 -0.35
CA ILE A 100 16.88 -32.68 -0.21
C ILE A 100 15.60 -31.93 -0.59
N ILE A 101 14.92 -32.34 -1.67
CA ILE A 101 13.65 -31.72 -2.10
C ILE A 101 12.56 -31.93 -1.04
N ALA A 102 12.44 -33.13 -0.47
CA ALA A 102 11.47 -33.43 0.57
C ALA A 102 11.72 -32.59 1.84
N GLU A 103 12.96 -32.53 2.30
CA GLU A 103 13.38 -31.74 3.46
C GLU A 103 13.16 -30.23 3.23
N ALA A 104 13.50 -29.72 2.04
CA ALA A 104 13.26 -28.33 1.68
C ALA A 104 11.76 -28.00 1.67
N LYS A 105 10.92 -28.90 1.17
CA LYS A 105 9.46 -28.75 1.14
C LYS A 105 8.87 -28.72 2.55
N GLU A 106 9.31 -29.62 3.43
CA GLU A 106 8.88 -29.66 4.83
C GLU A 106 9.25 -28.36 5.56
N ARG A 107 10.52 -27.92 5.44
CA ARG A 107 10.98 -26.65 6.03
C ARG A 107 10.20 -25.46 5.48
N ALA A 108 9.92 -25.43 4.17
CA ALA A 108 9.10 -24.38 3.57
C ALA A 108 7.67 -24.36 4.15
N GLN A 109 7.04 -25.53 4.34
CA GLN A 109 5.72 -25.62 4.95
C GLN A 109 5.71 -25.15 6.41
N VAL A 110 6.73 -25.52 7.20
CA VAL A 110 6.87 -25.05 8.59
C VAL A 110 7.06 -23.54 8.65
N MET A 111 7.89 -22.97 7.76
CA MET A 111 8.06 -21.51 7.69
C MET A 111 6.75 -20.81 7.30
N VAL A 112 5.98 -21.37 6.36
CA VAL A 112 4.68 -20.80 5.97
C VAL A 112 3.70 -20.86 7.13
N SER A 113 3.56 -21.98 7.83
CA SER A 113 2.64 -22.09 8.97
C SER A 113 3.04 -21.17 10.13
N GLN A 114 4.33 -21.10 10.46
CA GLN A 114 4.84 -20.17 11.47
C GLN A 114 4.64 -18.71 11.07
N SER A 115 4.86 -18.36 9.80
CA SER A 115 4.64 -17.01 9.31
C SER A 115 3.17 -16.62 9.37
N LYS A 116 2.27 -17.55 9.06
CA LYS A 116 0.82 -17.37 9.16
C LYS A 116 0.39 -17.13 10.62
N GLN A 117 0.84 -17.98 11.54
CA GLN A 117 0.55 -17.83 12.96
C GLN A 117 1.05 -16.48 13.51
N ARG A 118 2.29 -16.08 13.17
CA ARG A 118 2.82 -14.77 13.60
C ARG A 118 2.03 -13.60 13.02
N ALA A 119 1.61 -13.70 11.77
CA ALA A 119 0.76 -12.68 11.16
C ALA A 119 -0.59 -12.59 11.90
N GLU A 120 -1.24 -13.72 12.18
CA GLU A 120 -2.48 -13.79 12.95
C GLU A 120 -2.31 -13.16 14.35
N GLU A 121 -1.27 -13.55 15.10
CA GLU A 121 -0.99 -12.98 16.42
C GLU A 121 -0.74 -11.47 16.40
N MET A 122 -0.04 -10.95 15.39
CA MET A 122 0.16 -9.51 15.24
C MET A 122 -1.16 -8.80 14.90
N THR A 123 -1.95 -9.34 13.97
CA THR A 123 -3.25 -8.77 13.63
C THR A 123 -4.20 -8.76 14.82
N GLU A 124 -4.22 -9.81 15.65
CA GLU A 124 -5.03 -9.84 16.87
C GLU A 124 -4.60 -8.76 17.87
N LYS A 125 -3.28 -8.57 18.06
CA LYS A 125 -2.75 -7.53 18.96
C LYS A 125 -3.10 -6.13 18.45
N GLU A 126 -2.97 -5.89 17.15
CA GLU A 126 -3.33 -4.61 16.54
C GLU A 126 -4.84 -4.34 16.64
N VAL A 127 -5.69 -5.32 16.31
CA VAL A 127 -7.15 -5.20 16.45
C VAL A 127 -7.54 -4.92 17.89
N ARG A 128 -6.96 -5.62 18.88
CA ARG A 128 -7.21 -5.34 20.30
C ARG A 128 -6.79 -3.91 20.68
N ASN A 129 -5.64 -3.43 20.19
CA ASN A 129 -5.20 -2.06 20.47
C ASN A 129 -6.13 -1.01 19.85
N ILE A 130 -6.56 -1.23 18.61
CA ILE A 130 -7.53 -0.36 17.92
C ILE A 130 -8.86 -0.34 18.68
N LEU A 131 -9.37 -1.48 19.13
CA LEU A 131 -10.60 -1.52 19.93
C LEU A 131 -10.45 -0.81 21.28
N LEU A 132 -9.32 -0.99 21.97
CA LEU A 132 -9.06 -0.31 23.24
C LEU A 132 -8.95 1.21 23.08
N THR A 133 -8.32 1.68 22.00
CA THR A 133 -8.22 3.12 21.70
C THR A 133 -9.58 3.70 21.31
N ALA A 134 -10.33 3.04 20.42
CA ALA A 134 -11.67 3.45 20.03
C ALA A 134 -12.63 3.53 21.23
N ASN A 135 -12.58 2.56 22.16
CA ASN A 135 -13.41 2.57 23.36
C ASN A 135 -13.06 3.74 24.29
N LYS A 136 -11.76 4.03 24.48
CA LYS A 136 -11.32 5.20 25.28
C LYS A 136 -11.79 6.52 24.66
N GLU A 137 -11.71 6.65 23.34
CA GLU A 137 -12.20 7.83 22.64
C GLU A 137 -13.72 7.97 22.75
N ALA A 138 -14.46 6.86 22.63
CA ALA A 138 -15.91 6.85 22.83
C ALA A 138 -16.29 7.30 24.25
N GLU A 139 -15.58 6.82 25.29
CA GLU A 139 -15.78 7.26 26.68
C GLU A 139 -15.52 8.77 26.83
N LEU A 140 -14.45 9.30 26.24
CA LEU A 140 -14.17 10.73 26.28
C LEU A 140 -15.26 11.57 25.61
N ILE A 141 -15.74 11.15 24.43
CA ILE A 141 -16.82 11.83 23.72
C ILE A 141 -18.12 11.79 24.55
N GLU A 142 -18.43 10.65 25.17
CA GLU A 142 -19.60 10.51 26.05
C GLU A 142 -19.52 11.47 27.25
N THR A 143 -18.38 11.52 27.94
CA THR A 143 -18.21 12.44 29.08
C THR A 143 -18.31 13.91 28.66
N GLN A 144 -17.75 14.30 27.52
CA GLN A 144 -17.87 15.65 26.98
C GLN A 144 -19.31 16.00 26.60
N ALA A 145 -20.02 15.07 25.96
CA ALA A 145 -21.42 15.26 25.59
C ALA A 145 -22.31 15.45 26.84
N ILE A 146 -22.06 14.68 27.91
CA ILE A 146 -22.77 14.83 29.19
C ILE A 146 -22.49 16.21 29.80
N GLN A 147 -21.23 16.66 29.83
CA GLN A 147 -20.89 17.98 30.36
C GLN A 147 -21.55 19.13 29.57
N LEU A 148 -21.55 19.03 28.24
CA LEU A 148 -22.23 20.01 27.38
C LEU A 148 -23.74 20.02 27.63
N ALA A 149 -24.38 18.85 27.70
CA ALA A 149 -25.80 18.74 27.99
C ALA A 149 -26.16 19.35 29.36
N GLN A 150 -25.35 19.10 30.39
CA GLN A 150 -25.54 19.71 31.71
C GLN A 150 -25.44 21.25 31.66
N ARG A 151 -24.47 21.78 30.91
CA ARG A 151 -24.33 23.23 30.73
C ARG A 151 -25.56 23.83 30.04
N PHE A 152 -26.06 23.20 28.97
CA PHE A 152 -27.28 23.65 28.30
C PHE A 152 -28.49 23.60 29.23
N PHE A 153 -28.59 22.58 30.08
CA PHE A 153 -29.68 22.49 31.05
C PHE A 153 -29.64 23.63 32.08
N ILE A 154 -28.45 23.96 32.61
CA ILE A 154 -28.28 25.07 33.54
C ILE A 154 -28.67 26.39 32.87
N GLN A 155 -28.17 26.64 31.66
CA GLN A 155 -28.47 27.86 30.92
C GLN A 155 -29.97 28.00 30.61
N ALA A 156 -30.60 26.94 30.10
CA ALA A 156 -32.03 26.96 29.80
C ALA A 156 -32.87 27.22 31.06
N ARG A 157 -32.46 26.66 32.21
CA ARG A 157 -33.12 26.92 33.49
C ARG A 157 -32.98 28.39 33.89
N GLU A 158 -31.79 28.98 33.77
CA GLU A 158 -31.56 30.39 34.07
C GLU A 158 -32.40 31.31 33.17
N ASP A 159 -32.46 31.01 31.86
CA ASP A 159 -33.25 31.76 30.89
C ASP A 159 -34.75 31.71 31.22
N ILE A 160 -35.29 30.51 31.49
CA ILE A 160 -36.70 30.33 31.87
C ILE A 160 -37.00 31.05 33.19
N GLN A 161 -36.11 30.93 34.19
CA GLN A 161 -36.28 31.64 35.46
C GLN A 161 -36.25 33.17 35.28
N GLY A 162 -35.39 33.67 34.39
CA GLY A 162 -35.35 35.08 34.01
C GLY A 162 -36.66 35.54 33.37
N GLN A 163 -37.22 34.76 32.44
CA GLN A 163 -38.50 35.04 31.80
C GLN A 163 -39.64 35.05 32.80
N ILE A 164 -39.76 34.02 33.65
CA ILE A 164 -40.78 33.95 34.70
C ILE A 164 -40.67 35.16 35.63
N ALA A 165 -39.46 35.51 36.07
CA ALA A 165 -39.26 36.66 36.94
C ALA A 165 -39.67 37.99 36.27
N ALA A 166 -39.42 38.15 34.97
CA ALA A 166 -39.82 39.32 34.20
C ALA A 166 -41.36 39.39 34.04
N GLU A 167 -42.00 38.28 33.69
CA GLU A 167 -43.47 38.18 33.57
C GLU A 167 -44.17 38.46 34.90
N VAL A 168 -43.68 37.89 36.01
CA VAL A 168 -44.23 38.14 37.35
C VAL A 168 -44.11 39.62 37.72
N LYS A 169 -42.98 40.26 37.43
CA LYS A 169 -42.81 41.71 37.65
C LYS A 169 -43.79 42.52 36.80
N GLN A 170 -43.94 42.17 35.52
CA GLN A 170 -44.87 42.86 34.62
C GLN A 170 -46.32 42.71 35.10
N ALA A 171 -46.73 41.51 35.50
CA ALA A 171 -48.06 41.25 36.05
C ALA A 171 -48.30 42.03 37.35
N TYR A 172 -47.29 42.10 38.22
CA TYR A 172 -47.35 42.89 39.45
C TYR A 172 -47.54 44.39 39.17
N TYR A 173 -46.75 44.96 38.26
CA TYR A 173 -46.89 46.37 37.89
C TYR A 173 -48.20 46.67 37.19
N HIS A 174 -48.68 45.76 36.35
CA HIS A 174 -50.01 45.86 35.73
C HIS A 174 -51.11 45.90 36.80
N LEU A 175 -51.09 44.96 37.76
CA LEU A 175 -52.06 44.93 38.85
C LEU A 175 -52.01 46.22 39.69
N LEU A 176 -50.81 46.67 40.06
CA LEU A 176 -50.63 47.91 40.82
C LEU A 176 -51.17 49.13 40.05
N GLY A 177 -50.95 49.18 38.74
CA GLY A 177 -51.50 50.20 37.85
C GLY A 177 -53.03 50.20 37.87
N THR A 178 -53.66 49.04 37.67
CA THR A 178 -55.14 48.91 37.72
C THR A 178 -55.72 49.31 39.08
N LEU A 179 -55.03 49.01 40.18
CA LEU A 179 -55.45 49.43 41.52
C LEU A 179 -55.36 50.94 41.72
N GLN A 180 -54.33 51.58 41.15
CA GLN A 180 -54.15 53.03 41.21
C GLN A 180 -55.20 53.75 40.36
N GLU A 181 -55.51 53.23 39.16
CA GLU A 181 -56.59 53.74 38.31
C GLU A 181 -57.93 53.69 39.05
N LEU A 182 -58.26 52.53 39.65
CA LEU A 182 -59.48 52.37 40.44
C LEU A 182 -59.54 53.35 41.63
N LEU A 183 -58.41 53.59 42.30
CA LEU A 183 -58.33 54.58 43.37
C LEU A 183 -58.62 56.01 42.85
N THR A 184 -58.04 56.39 41.70
CA THR A 184 -58.33 57.71 41.11
C THR A 184 -59.77 57.86 40.65
N GLU A 185 -60.37 56.79 40.12
CA GLU A 185 -61.79 56.77 39.71
C GLU A 185 -62.71 56.90 40.93
N SER A 186 -62.45 56.17 42.01
CA SER A 186 -63.22 56.32 43.25
C SER A 186 -63.17 57.75 43.81
N GLN A 187 -62.00 58.41 43.73
CA GLN A 187 -61.84 59.80 44.16
C GLN A 187 -62.60 60.78 43.25
N SER A 188 -62.64 60.54 41.94
CA SER A 188 -63.38 61.39 41.00
C SER A 188 -64.89 61.25 41.20
N ILE A 189 -65.38 60.03 41.40
CA ILE A 189 -66.79 59.76 41.76
C ILE A 189 -67.13 60.46 43.07
N GLU A 190 -66.27 60.35 44.09
CA GLU A 190 -66.48 61.03 45.37
C GLU A 190 -66.57 62.55 45.21
N ALA A 191 -65.69 63.14 44.39
CA ALA A 191 -65.72 64.57 44.09
C ALA A 191 -67.01 64.97 43.36
N GLU A 192 -67.43 64.22 42.34
CA GLU A 192 -68.67 64.46 41.61
C GLU A 192 -69.90 64.38 42.54
N TRP A 193 -69.95 63.37 43.41
CA TRP A 193 -70.99 63.21 44.42
C TRP A 193 -71.03 64.40 45.39
N ARG A 194 -69.88 64.85 45.88
CA ARG A 194 -69.78 66.04 46.73
C ARG A 194 -70.28 67.29 46.02
N SER A 195 -69.91 67.49 44.76
CA SER A 195 -70.38 68.61 43.93
C SER A 195 -71.90 68.56 43.74
N LYS A 196 -72.47 67.41 43.33
CA LYS A 196 -73.92 67.22 43.20
C LYS A 196 -74.67 67.47 44.51
N THR A 197 -74.13 66.96 45.62
CA THR A 197 -74.71 67.17 46.94
C THR A 197 -74.70 68.67 47.29
N GLN A 198 -73.60 69.37 47.04
CA GLN A 198 -73.50 70.81 47.28
C GLN A 198 -74.44 71.63 46.40
N GLU A 199 -74.65 71.22 45.14
CA GLU A 199 -75.63 71.81 44.23
C GLU A 199 -77.06 71.65 44.77
N LEU A 200 -77.41 70.46 45.25
CA LEU A 200 -78.71 70.19 45.88
C LEU A 200 -78.94 71.04 47.14
N TRP A 201 -77.90 71.28 47.97
CA TRP A 201 -78.00 72.16 49.14
C TRP A 201 -78.06 73.66 48.80
N ARG A 202 -77.53 74.07 47.65
CA ARG A 202 -77.59 75.46 47.17
C ARG A 202 -78.86 75.76 46.39
N ALA A 203 -79.51 74.76 45.80
CA ALA A 203 -80.78 74.93 45.13
C ALA A 203 -81.80 75.52 46.14
N PRO A 204 -82.47 76.63 45.81
CA PRO A 204 -83.46 77.22 46.69
C PRO A 204 -84.54 76.18 46.98
N ILE A 205 -84.77 75.93 48.28
CA ILE A 205 -85.74 74.95 48.78
C ILE A 205 -87.03 75.15 47.98
N PRO A 206 -87.42 74.18 47.11
CA PRO A 206 -88.63 74.34 46.32
C PRO A 206 -89.78 74.51 47.31
N LYS A 207 -90.56 75.59 47.11
CA LYS A 207 -91.72 75.86 47.93
C LYS A 207 -92.62 74.64 47.90
N LEU A 208 -92.86 74.09 49.09
CA LEU A 208 -93.49 72.81 49.40
C LEU A 208 -95.01 72.87 49.13
N GLU A 209 -95.44 73.22 47.91
CA GLU A 209 -96.87 73.45 47.60
C GLU A 209 -97.50 72.44 46.64
N ASP A 210 -96.75 71.56 45.97
CA ASP A 210 -97.31 70.58 45.00
C ASP A 210 -96.86 69.12 45.22
N PHE A 211 -96.56 68.71 46.46
CA PHE A 211 -96.23 67.31 46.78
C PHE A 211 -97.49 66.44 46.82
N HIS A 212 -97.91 65.93 45.67
CA HIS A 212 -98.95 64.90 45.58
C HIS A 212 -98.39 63.52 46.03
N PRO A 213 -99.00 62.86 47.04
CA PRO A 213 -98.58 61.55 47.50
C PRO A 213 -99.15 60.46 46.58
N SER A 214 -98.49 60.16 45.46
CA SER A 214 -98.72 58.90 44.74
C SER A 214 -97.60 57.92 45.05
N LEU A 215 -97.83 57.10 46.07
CA LEU A 215 -97.08 55.88 46.36
C LEU A 215 -97.11 54.94 45.15
N PRO A 216 -95.97 54.57 44.54
CA PRO A 216 -95.87 53.34 43.78
C PRO A 216 -95.42 52.23 44.73
N HIS A 217 -96.38 51.43 45.17
CA HIS A 217 -96.15 50.05 45.57
C HIS A 217 -95.59 49.27 44.37
N SER A 218 -94.30 49.01 44.34
CA SER A 218 -93.74 47.82 43.68
C SER A 218 -92.27 47.71 44.04
N PHE A 219 -91.99 46.98 45.13
CA PHE A 219 -90.67 46.38 45.29
C PHE A 219 -90.64 45.16 44.36
N PRO A 220 -89.83 45.15 43.28
CA PRO A 220 -89.59 43.90 42.57
C PRO A 220 -88.82 42.99 43.51
N ALA A 221 -89.41 41.82 43.79
CA ALA A 221 -88.73 40.72 44.44
C ALA A 221 -87.45 40.41 43.64
N MET A 222 -86.30 40.78 44.19
CA MET A 222 -85.02 40.25 43.75
C MET A 222 -84.94 38.78 44.21
N GLU A 223 -85.59 37.90 43.45
CA GLU A 223 -85.15 36.51 43.35
C GLU A 223 -83.87 36.49 42.53
N THR A 224 -82.73 36.60 43.21
CA THR A 224 -81.46 36.10 42.68
C THR A 224 -81.21 34.72 43.28
N PRO A 225 -81.39 33.62 42.52
CA PRO A 225 -80.90 32.32 42.93
C PRO A 225 -79.37 32.37 42.90
N LEU A 226 -78.75 32.11 44.05
CA LEU A 226 -77.33 31.77 44.13
C LEU A 226 -77.13 30.42 43.41
N PRO A 227 -76.34 30.32 42.34
CA PRO A 227 -75.77 29.04 41.97
C PRO A 227 -74.62 28.77 42.95
N ILE A 228 -74.89 27.89 43.90
CA ILE A 228 -73.86 27.08 44.56
C ILE A 228 -73.26 26.20 43.45
N VAL A 229 -72.22 26.70 42.77
CA VAL A 229 -71.27 25.85 42.06
C VAL A 229 -70.03 25.80 42.92
N ALA A 230 -69.99 24.78 43.77
CA ALA A 230 -68.75 24.23 44.27
C ALA A 230 -67.99 23.66 43.05
N GLU A 231 -67.14 24.45 42.43
CA GLU A 231 -65.93 23.91 41.83
C GLU A 231 -64.75 24.40 42.68
N GLU A 232 -64.40 23.57 43.65
CA GLU A 232 -63.03 23.45 44.13
C GLU A 232 -62.14 23.01 42.96
N SER A 233 -61.88 23.90 42.00
CA SER A 233 -60.71 23.77 41.15
C SER A 233 -59.57 24.49 41.86
N SER A 234 -59.09 23.84 42.92
CA SER A 234 -57.78 24.14 43.44
C SER A 234 -56.78 23.91 42.31
N PRO A 235 -55.98 24.90 41.86
CA PRO A 235 -54.73 24.56 41.23
C PRO A 235 -53.90 23.92 42.34
N ALA A 236 -53.90 22.59 42.38
CA ALA A 236 -52.90 21.86 43.11
C ALA A 236 -51.56 22.39 42.61
N LEU A 237 -50.95 23.26 43.41
CA LEU A 237 -49.53 23.51 43.40
C LEU A 237 -48.88 22.17 43.73
N ILE A 238 -48.74 21.31 42.72
CA ILE A 238 -47.81 20.19 42.72
C ILE A 238 -46.43 20.83 42.59
N LEU A 239 -46.02 21.51 43.66
CA LEU A 239 -44.68 22.01 43.88
C LEU A 239 -44.05 21.12 44.95
N SER A 240 -43.99 19.82 44.68
CA SER A 240 -43.31 18.84 45.53
C SER A 240 -43.10 17.57 44.71
N GLY A 241 -41.83 17.23 44.43
CA GLY A 241 -41.47 15.88 44.07
C GLY A 241 -40.89 15.63 42.67
N LEU A 242 -40.13 16.57 42.08
CA LEU A 242 -39.05 16.14 41.18
C LEU A 242 -37.81 15.81 42.03
N SER A 243 -37.96 14.74 42.83
CA SER A 243 -36.80 13.94 43.20
C SER A 243 -36.26 13.35 41.90
N PRO A 244 -34.98 13.54 41.56
CA PRO A 244 -34.36 12.71 40.54
C PRO A 244 -34.30 11.29 41.12
N GLN A 245 -35.38 10.52 40.96
CA GLN A 245 -35.22 9.08 40.98
C GLN A 245 -34.25 8.78 39.85
N GLU A 246 -33.06 8.37 40.27
CA GLU A 246 -32.12 7.59 39.51
C GLU A 246 -32.90 6.55 38.70
N THR A 247 -33.26 6.89 37.46
CA THR A 247 -33.39 5.89 36.41
C THR A 247 -31.98 5.41 36.11
N ARG A 248 -31.41 4.71 37.09
CA ARG A 248 -30.44 3.64 36.90
C ARG A 248 -31.22 2.49 36.28
N SER A 249 -31.77 2.74 35.10
CA SER A 249 -32.11 1.67 34.18
C SER A 249 -30.79 1.00 33.91
N GLU A 250 -30.63 -0.19 34.49
CA GLU A 250 -29.74 -1.22 34.02
C GLU A 250 -30.00 -1.42 32.52
N LEU A 251 -29.41 -0.55 31.70
CA LEU A 251 -29.14 -0.85 30.33
C LEU A 251 -27.97 -1.85 30.37
N LYS A 252 -28.30 -3.10 30.73
CA LYS A 252 -27.56 -4.29 30.32
C LYS A 252 -27.63 -4.33 28.79
N ARG A 253 -26.93 -3.40 28.14
CA ARG A 253 -26.47 -3.60 26.78
C ARG A 253 -25.42 -4.70 26.89
N ASN A 254 -25.83 -5.91 26.55
CA ASN A 254 -24.91 -6.88 25.96
C ASN A 254 -24.24 -6.20 24.76
N PRO A 255 -22.92 -5.93 24.75
CA PRO A 255 -22.25 -5.46 23.54
C PRO A 255 -21.87 -6.61 22.59
N PHE A 256 -22.15 -7.86 22.96
CA PHE A 256 -22.02 -8.99 22.06
C PHE A 256 -23.40 -9.36 21.51
N GLY A 257 -23.75 -8.72 20.39
CA GLY A 257 -24.61 -9.37 19.42
C GLY A 257 -23.92 -10.69 19.04
N GLU A 258 -24.53 -11.78 19.49
CA GLU A 258 -24.31 -13.13 19.02
C GLU A 258 -24.50 -13.10 17.51
N VAL A 259 -23.37 -12.98 16.80
CA VAL A 259 -23.31 -13.17 15.35
C VAL A 259 -23.74 -14.61 15.15
N ALA A 260 -24.95 -14.79 14.62
CA ALA A 260 -25.45 -16.07 14.19
C ALA A 260 -24.34 -16.78 13.39
N PRO A 261 -24.08 -18.08 13.64
CA PRO A 261 -23.15 -18.83 12.84
C PRO A 261 -23.63 -18.75 11.39
N VAL A 262 -22.85 -18.07 10.55
CA VAL A 262 -22.96 -18.16 9.11
C VAL A 262 -22.86 -19.65 8.80
N PRO A 263 -23.85 -20.25 8.10
CA PRO A 263 -23.78 -21.67 7.77
C PRO A 263 -22.50 -21.90 7.00
N GLU A 264 -21.74 -22.89 7.45
CA GLU A 264 -20.63 -23.46 6.71
C GLU A 264 -21.15 -23.85 5.33
N GLU A 265 -20.86 -23.02 4.32
CA GLU A 265 -20.92 -23.48 2.96
C GLU A 265 -19.84 -24.56 2.83
N GLU A 266 -20.30 -25.80 2.88
CA GLU A 266 -19.63 -26.97 2.33
C GLU A 266 -19.22 -26.65 0.89
N SER A 267 -18.04 -26.05 0.71
CA SER A 267 -17.41 -25.97 -0.60
C SER A 267 -16.94 -27.37 -0.94
N HIS A 268 -17.82 -28.04 -1.67
CA HIS A 268 -17.64 -29.30 -2.34
C HIS A 268 -16.20 -29.59 -2.75
N SER A 269 -15.73 -30.73 -2.25
CA SER A 269 -14.90 -31.71 -2.95
C SER A 269 -15.22 -31.74 -4.45
N GLY A 270 -14.54 -30.87 -5.20
CA GLY A 270 -14.60 -30.76 -6.65
C GLY A 270 -13.43 -31.53 -7.25
N LYS A 271 -13.74 -32.76 -7.65
CA LYS A 271 -12.93 -33.68 -8.43
C LYS A 271 -11.96 -33.02 -9.41
N SER A 272 -10.71 -33.46 -9.28
CA SER A 272 -9.74 -33.65 -10.36
C SER A 272 -10.39 -33.98 -11.72
N PRO A 273 -10.07 -33.26 -12.80
CA PRO A 273 -9.97 -33.83 -14.12
C PRO A 273 -8.50 -34.18 -14.40
N ARG A 274 -8.24 -35.48 -14.31
CA ARG A 274 -7.16 -36.20 -14.97
C ARG A 274 -7.20 -35.88 -16.46
N GLY A 275 -6.35 -34.95 -16.89
CA GLY A 275 -5.99 -34.74 -18.29
C GLY A 275 -4.87 -35.71 -18.67
N GLU A 276 -5.27 -36.89 -19.13
CA GLU A 276 -4.43 -37.77 -19.94
C GLU A 276 -4.50 -37.33 -21.42
N ALA A 277 -3.44 -37.67 -22.15
CA ALA A 277 -3.27 -37.65 -23.60
C ALA A 277 -2.82 -36.33 -24.25
N SER A 278 -1.53 -36.30 -24.57
CA SER A 278 -0.92 -36.15 -25.91
C SER A 278 0.58 -35.96 -25.65
N GLU A 279 1.43 -36.99 -25.67
CA GLU A 279 1.87 -37.74 -26.86
C GLU A 279 2.30 -36.81 -28.00
N GLU A 280 3.61 -36.83 -28.24
CA GLU A 280 4.27 -36.67 -29.54
C GLU A 280 4.19 -35.30 -30.22
N MET A 281 5.33 -34.59 -30.23
CA MET A 281 5.96 -34.17 -31.48
C MET A 281 7.39 -33.71 -31.23
N ASP A 282 8.32 -34.56 -31.68
CA ASP A 282 9.64 -34.18 -32.14
C ASP A 282 9.59 -32.91 -32.99
N ALA A 283 10.37 -31.90 -32.62
CA ALA A 283 10.72 -30.80 -33.50
C ALA A 283 12.25 -30.73 -33.59
N PRO A 284 12.82 -30.85 -34.80
CA PRO A 284 14.25 -31.00 -35.00
C PRO A 284 14.99 -29.68 -34.80
N ALA A 285 16.24 -29.82 -34.36
CA ALA A 285 17.27 -28.80 -34.44
C ALA A 285 17.27 -28.13 -35.82
N ARG A 286 16.83 -26.88 -35.87
CA ARG A 286 17.13 -25.97 -36.98
C ARG A 286 18.42 -25.25 -36.63
N ASP A 287 19.49 -25.63 -37.33
CA ASP A 287 20.66 -24.81 -37.56
C ASP A 287 20.22 -23.45 -38.12
N GLU A 288 20.17 -22.45 -37.25
CA GLU A 288 19.94 -21.06 -37.61
C GLU A 288 21.25 -20.50 -38.17
N LEU A 289 21.35 -20.60 -39.50
CA LEU A 289 22.33 -19.90 -40.33
C LEU A 289 22.36 -18.42 -39.95
N ALA A 290 23.53 -17.99 -39.50
CA ALA A 290 23.90 -16.60 -39.33
C ALA A 290 23.59 -15.79 -40.61
N PRO A 291 22.81 -14.70 -40.54
CA PRO A 291 22.68 -13.77 -41.65
C PRO A 291 23.91 -12.87 -41.68
N ALA A 292 24.53 -12.81 -42.86
CA ALA A 292 25.65 -11.95 -43.19
C ALA A 292 25.37 -10.47 -42.84
N GLU A 293 26.37 -9.84 -42.24
CA GLU A 293 26.43 -8.39 -41.99
C GLU A 293 26.33 -7.61 -43.31
N GLY A 294 25.14 -7.05 -43.57
CA GLY A 294 24.98 -5.96 -44.52
C GLY A 294 25.38 -4.62 -43.88
N PRO A 295 25.93 -3.67 -44.66
CA PRO A 295 26.39 -2.38 -44.15
C PRO A 295 25.23 -1.58 -43.56
N ARG A 296 25.30 -1.35 -42.25
CA ARG A 296 24.35 -0.52 -41.49
C ARG A 296 24.43 0.91 -42.02
N VAL A 297 23.39 1.32 -42.74
CA VAL A 297 23.10 2.73 -43.01
C VAL A 297 22.78 3.38 -41.66
N PRO A 298 23.48 4.46 -41.25
CA PRO A 298 23.19 5.15 -40.00
C PRO A 298 21.77 5.74 -40.05
N LYS A 299 20.89 5.19 -39.23
CA LYS A 299 19.55 5.76 -38.97
C LYS A 299 19.78 7.16 -38.37
N PRO A 300 19.19 8.22 -38.93
CA PRO A 300 19.32 9.57 -38.37
C PRO A 300 18.79 9.56 -36.93
N PRO A 301 19.40 10.34 -36.02
CA PRO A 301 18.95 10.44 -34.64
C PRO A 301 17.49 10.90 -34.63
N GLU A 302 16.59 9.98 -34.27
CA GLU A 302 15.22 10.30 -33.87
C GLU A 302 15.37 11.18 -32.61
N GLU A 303 15.22 12.49 -32.77
CA GLU A 303 14.98 13.41 -31.66
C GLU A 303 13.66 13.00 -31.02
N GLU A 304 13.73 12.07 -30.07
CA GLU A 304 12.64 11.74 -29.17
C GLU A 304 12.32 12.99 -28.36
N THR A 305 11.42 13.84 -28.87
CA THR A 305 10.75 14.80 -28.00
C THR A 305 10.01 13.98 -26.96
N PRO A 306 10.42 13.98 -25.67
CA PRO A 306 9.73 13.19 -24.67
C PRO A 306 8.30 13.69 -24.63
N SER A 307 7.36 12.82 -24.99
CA SER A 307 5.95 13.08 -24.86
C SER A 307 5.64 13.20 -23.38
N ASN A 308 5.77 14.41 -22.83
CA ASN A 308 5.60 14.78 -21.42
C ASN A 308 4.14 14.66 -20.93
N LEU A 309 3.32 13.82 -21.56
CA LEU A 309 1.93 13.59 -21.18
C LEU A 309 1.86 12.42 -20.22
N TYR A 310 1.40 12.70 -19.01
CA TYR A 310 1.21 11.71 -17.95
C TYR A 310 -0.25 11.29 -17.91
N SER A 311 -0.52 9.99 -17.70
CA SER A 311 -1.88 9.46 -17.59
C SER A 311 -1.99 8.43 -16.46
N GLY A 312 -3.18 8.30 -15.85
CA GLY A 312 -3.41 7.35 -14.76
C GLY A 312 -2.89 7.85 -13.40
N GLU A 313 -2.35 6.93 -12.59
CA GLU A 313 -1.90 7.24 -11.23
C GLU A 313 -0.40 7.59 -11.21
N VAL A 314 -0.08 8.82 -10.82
CA VAL A 314 1.29 9.36 -10.77
C VAL A 314 1.65 9.67 -9.32
N ALA A 315 2.85 9.27 -8.91
CA ALA A 315 3.38 9.57 -7.60
C ALA A 315 4.31 10.79 -7.64
N LEU A 316 3.91 11.87 -6.99
CA LEU A 316 4.73 13.05 -6.76
C LEU A 316 5.54 12.84 -5.48
N VAL A 317 6.85 12.78 -5.58
CA VAL A 317 7.76 12.53 -4.45
C VAL A 317 8.39 13.85 -4.02
N LEU A 318 8.14 14.26 -2.78
CA LEU A 318 8.73 15.43 -2.15
C LEU A 318 9.79 14.95 -1.16
N PRO A 319 11.10 15.14 -1.43
CA PRO A 319 12.15 14.72 -0.54
C PRO A 319 12.22 15.62 0.71
N SER A 320 12.66 15.04 1.82
CA SER A 320 12.95 15.77 3.07
C SER A 320 14.21 16.65 2.93
N PRO A 321 14.31 17.78 3.66
CA PRO A 321 13.33 18.35 4.60
C PRO A 321 12.26 19.23 3.92
N LEU A 322 11.04 19.23 4.46
CA LEU A 322 9.89 19.95 3.88
C LEU A 322 9.33 21.00 4.82
N ASP A 323 9.16 22.23 4.31
CA ASP A 323 8.41 23.28 4.99
C ASP A 323 6.89 23.09 4.78
N VAL A 324 6.16 23.01 5.89
CA VAL A 324 4.70 22.88 5.92
C VAL A 324 3.99 23.96 5.11
N ARG A 325 4.52 25.20 5.11
CA ARG A 325 3.94 26.31 4.36
C ARG A 325 4.07 26.11 2.85
N ARG A 326 5.24 25.64 2.40
CA ARG A 326 5.51 25.33 0.98
C ARG A 326 4.63 24.18 0.49
N VAL A 327 4.50 23.12 1.27
CA VAL A 327 3.64 21.96 0.94
C VAL A 327 2.16 22.34 0.88
N THR A 328 1.68 23.15 1.84
CA THR A 328 0.29 23.62 1.83
C THR A 328 -0.02 24.48 0.60
N THR A 329 0.93 25.31 0.18
CA THR A 329 0.79 26.17 -1.01
C THR A 329 0.76 25.32 -2.28
N LEU A 330 1.66 24.34 -2.41
CA LEU A 330 1.63 23.36 -3.48
C LEU A 330 0.28 22.64 -3.54
N TYR A 331 -0.25 22.18 -2.39
CA TYR A 331 -1.53 21.49 -2.33
C TYR A 331 -2.69 22.34 -2.85
N LYS A 332 -2.75 23.63 -2.46
CA LYS A 332 -3.74 24.58 -2.98
C LYS A 332 -3.63 24.75 -4.49
N HIS A 333 -2.42 24.82 -5.04
CA HIS A 333 -2.23 24.93 -6.49
C HIS A 333 -2.67 23.66 -7.21
N LEU A 334 -2.31 22.49 -6.69
CA LEU A 334 -2.70 21.21 -7.27
C LEU A 334 -4.22 21.02 -7.30
N GLN A 335 -4.94 21.46 -6.25
CA GLN A 335 -6.41 21.41 -6.21
C GLN A 335 -7.09 22.28 -7.27
N ASN A 336 -6.42 23.33 -7.76
CA ASN A 336 -6.96 24.22 -8.78
C ASN A 336 -6.72 23.71 -10.22
N ILE A 337 -6.00 22.60 -10.39
CA ILE A 337 -5.72 22.04 -11.71
C ILE A 337 -6.93 21.21 -12.19
N PRO A 338 -7.58 21.58 -13.30
CA PRO A 338 -8.69 20.79 -13.85
C PRO A 338 -8.18 19.44 -14.37
N GLY A 339 -8.99 18.38 -14.21
CA GLY A 339 -8.67 17.02 -14.68
C GLY A 339 -7.92 16.13 -13.66
N LEU A 340 -7.77 16.63 -12.44
CA LEU A 340 -6.94 16.04 -11.41
C LEU A 340 -7.80 15.77 -10.15
N LYS A 341 -8.22 14.51 -9.96
CA LYS A 341 -9.40 14.19 -9.14
C LYS A 341 -9.13 13.77 -7.71
N THR A 342 -7.99 13.15 -7.43
CA THR A 342 -7.71 12.60 -6.09
C THR A 342 -6.25 12.72 -5.74
N PHE A 343 -5.99 13.06 -4.48
CA PHE A 343 -4.66 13.03 -3.90
C PHE A 343 -4.69 12.19 -2.64
N ARG A 344 -3.78 11.23 -2.56
CA ARG A 344 -3.48 10.57 -1.30
C ARG A 344 -2.10 11.01 -0.86
N THR A 345 -2.04 11.59 0.33
CA THR A 345 -0.76 11.92 0.97
C THR A 345 -0.31 10.72 1.78
N SER A 346 0.94 10.31 1.59
CA SER A 346 1.58 9.24 2.36
C SER A 346 3.02 9.63 2.70
N GLY A 347 3.58 9.06 3.77
CA GLY A 347 4.93 9.39 4.25
C GLY A 347 4.95 10.25 5.51
N SER A 348 6.15 10.70 5.89
CA SER A 348 6.43 11.54 7.05
C SER A 348 7.21 12.78 6.61
N TRP A 349 7.09 13.89 7.35
CA TRP A 349 7.83 15.12 7.09
C TRP A 349 9.36 14.91 7.07
N ASP A 350 9.85 13.99 7.90
CA ASP A 350 11.28 13.69 8.05
C ASP A 350 11.82 12.76 6.96
N GLU A 351 10.99 11.87 6.41
CA GLU A 351 11.39 10.86 5.42
C GLU A 351 11.04 11.28 3.97
N GLY A 352 10.22 12.31 3.82
CA GLY A 352 9.65 12.75 2.56
C GLY A 352 8.18 12.37 2.43
N ILE A 353 7.46 13.17 1.65
CA ILE A 353 6.03 13.03 1.41
C ILE A 353 5.83 12.51 -0.02
N VAL A 354 4.96 11.53 -0.19
CA VAL A 354 4.54 11.03 -1.50
C VAL A 354 3.07 11.35 -1.69
N LEU A 355 2.77 12.18 -2.69
CA LEU A 355 1.40 12.49 -3.12
C LEU A 355 1.05 11.61 -4.32
N SER A 356 0.13 10.67 -4.14
CA SER A 356 -0.43 9.88 -5.24
C SER A 356 -1.57 10.65 -5.88
N VAL A 357 -1.48 10.90 -7.18
CA VAL A 357 -2.43 11.71 -7.94
C VAL A 357 -3.04 10.89 -9.07
N VAL A 358 -4.36 10.94 -9.22
CA VAL A 358 -5.07 10.28 -10.33
C VAL A 358 -5.47 11.31 -11.38
N LEU A 359 -5.01 11.09 -12.61
CA LEU A 359 -5.28 11.89 -13.80
C LEU A 359 -6.38 11.20 -14.62
N ASP A 360 -7.46 11.92 -14.92
CA ASP A 360 -8.52 11.39 -15.81
C ASP A 360 -8.13 11.45 -17.28
N GLU A 361 -7.39 12.50 -17.65
CA GLU A 361 -6.95 12.80 -19.02
C GLU A 361 -5.43 12.94 -19.04
N PRO A 362 -4.78 12.64 -20.18
CA PRO A 362 -3.34 12.79 -20.30
C PRO A 362 -2.95 14.28 -20.20
N LEU A 363 -2.23 14.65 -19.14
CA LEU A 363 -1.87 16.05 -18.85
C LEU A 363 -0.35 16.27 -18.89
N PRO A 364 0.11 17.45 -19.33
CA PRO A 364 1.51 17.85 -19.29
C PRO A 364 1.94 18.24 -17.87
N LEU A 365 1.85 17.29 -16.94
CA LEU A 365 1.98 17.51 -15.51
C LEU A 365 3.29 18.23 -15.14
N LEU A 366 4.41 17.87 -15.80
CA LEU A 366 5.71 18.48 -15.56
C LEU A 366 5.70 19.99 -15.85
N SER A 367 5.15 20.39 -16.99
CA SER A 367 5.06 21.81 -17.40
C SER A 367 4.14 22.60 -16.47
N MET A 368 3.04 21.97 -16.02
CA MET A 368 2.11 22.60 -15.07
C MET A 368 2.75 22.79 -13.68
N LEU A 369 3.49 21.79 -13.20
CA LEU A 369 4.22 21.88 -11.94
C LEU A 369 5.34 22.93 -11.99
N GLN A 370 6.06 23.02 -13.11
CA GLN A 370 7.11 24.03 -13.33
C GLN A 370 6.56 25.47 -13.43
N ALA A 371 5.27 25.64 -13.75
CA ALA A 371 4.63 26.96 -13.73
C ALA A 371 4.41 27.47 -12.29
N ILE A 372 4.49 26.61 -11.28
CA ILE A 372 4.44 27.01 -9.87
C ILE A 372 5.82 27.55 -9.50
N ALA A 373 5.94 28.86 -9.29
CA ALA A 373 7.21 29.59 -9.14
C ALA A 373 8.19 29.02 -8.09
N MET A 374 7.70 28.22 -7.13
CA MET A 374 8.48 27.67 -6.02
C MET A 374 8.95 26.23 -6.24
N VAL A 375 8.59 25.58 -7.36
CA VAL A 375 8.76 24.14 -7.55
C VAL A 375 9.55 23.82 -8.82
N GLU A 376 10.50 22.91 -8.68
CA GLU A 376 11.20 22.26 -9.78
C GLU A 376 10.76 20.79 -9.83
N ALA A 377 10.17 20.41 -10.96
CA ALA A 377 9.69 19.05 -11.19
C ALA A 377 10.60 18.34 -12.19
N THR A 378 11.11 17.18 -11.79
CA THR A 378 11.96 16.32 -12.63
C THR A 378 11.35 14.93 -12.78
N PRO A 379 11.34 14.34 -13.99
CA PRO A 379 10.92 12.95 -14.16
C PRO A 379 11.90 12.05 -13.42
N TYR A 380 11.38 11.07 -12.68
CA TYR A 380 12.23 10.10 -11.98
C TYR A 380 12.88 9.15 -13.00
N SER A 381 14.15 9.39 -13.34
CA SER A 381 14.95 8.42 -14.08
C SER A 381 15.38 7.29 -13.15
N LYS A 382 15.21 6.03 -13.58
CA LYS A 382 15.60 4.83 -12.81
C LYS A 382 17.12 4.67 -12.65
N GLU A 383 17.93 5.58 -13.20
CA GLU A 383 19.40 5.45 -13.20
C GLU A 383 20.08 5.71 -11.85
N GLY A 384 19.38 6.27 -10.87
CA GLY A 384 19.91 6.42 -9.51
C GLY A 384 19.57 5.22 -8.64
N GLY A 385 20.54 4.33 -8.37
CA GLY A 385 20.42 3.10 -7.57
C GLY A 385 20.07 3.26 -6.08
N GLY A 386 19.34 4.31 -5.69
CA GLY A 386 18.75 4.44 -4.36
C GLY A 386 17.61 3.45 -4.19
N ARG A 387 17.66 2.63 -3.12
CA ARG A 387 16.61 1.68 -2.73
C ARG A 387 15.31 2.37 -2.26
N LEU A 388 14.73 3.27 -3.05
CA LEU A 388 13.38 3.73 -2.82
C LEU A 388 12.45 2.55 -3.11
N LYS A 389 11.84 2.00 -2.05
CA LYS A 389 10.91 0.87 -2.13
C LYS A 389 9.94 1.08 -3.29
N THR A 390 9.67 0.04 -4.07
CA THR A 390 8.67 0.08 -5.13
C THR A 390 7.30 0.32 -4.50
N ILE A 391 6.89 1.58 -4.42
CA ILE A 391 5.54 2.01 -4.04
C ILE A 391 4.60 1.38 -5.07
N ARG A 392 3.77 0.45 -4.62
CA ARG A 392 2.69 -0.13 -5.40
C ARG A 392 1.43 0.66 -5.08
N GLY A 393 0.68 1.04 -6.12
CA GLY A 393 -0.58 1.74 -5.93
C GLY A 393 -1.59 0.94 -5.12
N PRO A 394 -2.40 1.61 -4.28
CA PRO A 394 -3.39 0.94 -3.44
C PRO A 394 -4.56 0.35 -4.25
N LEU A 395 -4.75 0.80 -5.50
CA LEU A 395 -5.96 0.49 -6.26
C LEU A 395 -5.91 -0.81 -7.06
N GLU A 396 -4.75 -1.42 -7.28
CA GLU A 396 -4.65 -2.62 -8.14
C GLU A 396 -3.81 -3.74 -7.51
N LYS A 397 -4.50 -4.84 -7.13
CA LYS A 397 -3.86 -6.15 -6.88
C LYS A 397 -3.30 -6.68 -8.20
N GLY A 398 -2.10 -6.21 -8.58
CA GLY A 398 -1.43 -6.54 -9.84
C GLY A 398 -1.00 -5.32 -10.67
N GLY A 399 -1.12 -4.10 -10.12
CA GLY A 399 -1.00 -2.86 -10.89
C GLY A 399 0.37 -2.57 -11.49
N LYS A 400 0.32 -1.87 -12.63
CA LYS A 400 1.49 -1.34 -13.34
C LYS A 400 2.32 -0.43 -12.41
N PRO A 401 3.66 -0.39 -12.55
CA PRO A 401 4.48 0.53 -11.77
C PRO A 401 4.03 1.98 -12.06
N MET A 402 3.74 2.73 -11.00
CA MET A 402 3.38 4.13 -11.10
C MET A 402 4.54 4.95 -11.66
N GLU A 403 4.23 5.90 -12.53
CA GLU A 403 5.18 6.93 -12.94
C GLU A 403 5.46 7.85 -11.76
N ARG A 404 6.71 8.29 -11.64
CA ARG A 404 7.19 9.09 -10.52
C ARG A 404 7.73 10.41 -11.02
N VAL A 405 7.33 11.49 -10.35
CA VAL A 405 7.86 12.83 -10.57
C VAL A 405 8.44 13.32 -9.26
N VAL A 406 9.70 13.70 -9.25
CA VAL A 406 10.34 14.27 -8.06
C VAL A 406 10.12 15.77 -8.07
N ILE A 407 9.60 16.28 -6.95
CA ILE A 407 9.33 17.69 -6.73
C ILE A 407 10.36 18.21 -5.73
N THR A 408 11.21 19.12 -6.16
CA THR A 408 12.13 19.85 -5.29
C THR A 408 11.67 21.30 -5.18
N PHE A 409 11.62 21.84 -3.96
CA PHE A 409 11.37 23.27 -3.78
C PHE A 409 12.65 24.02 -4.07
N LYS A 410 12.56 25.08 -4.88
CA LYS A 410 13.68 26.00 -5.01
C LYS A 410 13.89 26.65 -3.66
N ASP A 411 15.14 26.69 -3.19
CA ASP A 411 15.49 27.52 -2.06
C ASP A 411 15.21 28.95 -2.49
N GLN A 412 14.08 29.46 -2.01
CA GLN A 412 13.82 30.88 -2.03
C GLN A 412 14.93 31.45 -1.16
N GLU A 413 16.01 31.91 -1.78
CA GLU A 413 16.99 32.78 -1.16
C GLU A 413 16.16 33.89 -0.54
N ASP A 414 15.93 33.78 0.77
CA ASP A 414 15.32 34.85 1.54
C ASP A 414 16.19 36.07 1.23
N PRO A 415 15.64 37.13 0.62
CA PRO A 415 16.44 38.30 0.29
C PRO A 415 17.02 38.79 1.62
N GLU A 416 18.31 38.51 1.79
CA GLU A 416 19.05 38.66 3.02
C GLU A 416 18.75 40.02 3.65
N GLY A 417 18.51 39.97 4.95
CA GLY A 417 19.09 40.90 5.91
C GLY A 417 19.27 42.34 5.41
N LYS A 418 18.18 43.11 5.40
CA LYS A 418 18.31 44.44 5.98
C LYS A 418 18.48 44.24 7.49
N GLU A 419 19.72 44.02 7.91
CA GLU A 419 20.12 44.22 9.30
C GLU A 419 19.82 45.69 9.64
N GLU A 420 18.64 45.95 10.22
CA GLU A 420 18.44 47.15 11.01
C GLU A 420 19.36 47.05 12.23
N THR A 421 20.53 47.65 12.10
CA THR A 421 21.39 48.00 13.23
C THR A 421 20.62 48.96 14.13
N VAL A 422 19.85 48.40 15.07
CA VAL A 422 19.30 49.15 16.20
C VAL A 422 20.45 49.45 17.15
N THR A 423 21.16 50.55 16.89
CA THR A 423 21.99 51.23 17.87
C THR A 423 21.09 51.80 18.96
N GLY A 424 20.90 51.04 20.04
CA GLY A 424 20.34 51.54 21.29
C GLY A 424 21.46 51.94 22.25
N GLU A 425 21.80 53.23 22.27
CA GLU A 425 22.26 53.91 23.49
C GLU A 425 21.07 54.02 24.44
N VAL A 426 21.21 53.59 25.70
CA VAL A 426 21.00 54.34 26.96
C VAL A 426 21.50 53.49 28.12
#